data_AF-A0A175VP55-F1
#
_entry.id   AF-A0A175VP55-F1
#
_cell.length_a   1.000
_cell.length_b   1.000
_cell.length_c   1.000
_cell.angle_alpha   90.00
_cell.angle_beta   90.00
_cell.angle_gamma   90.00
#
_symmetry.space_group_name_H-M   'P 1'
#
loop_
_entity.id
_entity.type
_entity.pdbx_description
1 polymer ?
#
loop_
_entity_poly.entity_id
_entity_poly.type
_entity_poly.pdbx_seq_one_letter_code
_entity_poly.pdbx_strand_id
1 'polypeptide(L)'
;MSPVWDSDDGNITEKTALGQWGKIFEEGGRRSGRTFRVVPEGLQRKAMEAAGFVDIQERDIQQPLGSWPKNERMKEIGEFTKLPLTQDAEGYLVFIADTLGWSREEIMVYLAMFRREIRSGAFRAFYRQKVVWGRKPE
;
A
#
# COMPACT_ATOMS: atom_id res chain seq x y z
N MET A 1 -4.85 -2.14 -4.49
CA MET A 1 -3.46 -2.28 -3.98
C MET A 1 -3.51 -2.66 -2.50
N SER A 2 -2.48 -3.32 -1.99
CA SER A 2 -2.32 -3.55 -0.55
C SER A 2 -1.73 -2.30 0.13
N PRO A 3 -2.17 -1.91 1.34
CA PRO A 3 -1.50 -0.89 2.13
C PRO A 3 -0.25 -1.44 2.83
N VAL A 4 -0.05 -2.75 2.88
CA VAL A 4 1.06 -3.37 3.61
C VAL A 4 2.35 -3.27 2.81
N TRP A 5 3.38 -2.67 3.42
CA TRP A 5 4.76 -2.71 2.94
C TRP A 5 5.43 -3.99 3.40
N ASP A 6 6.20 -4.59 2.51
CA ASP A 6 6.93 -5.84 2.71
C ASP A 6 8.37 -5.68 2.16
N SER A 7 9.26 -6.59 2.53
CA SER A 7 10.65 -6.59 2.11
C SER A 7 11.21 -8.02 2.10
N ASP A 8 12.01 -8.33 1.09
CA ASP A 8 12.71 -9.61 1.00
C ASP A 8 13.77 -9.76 2.12
N ASP A 9 14.26 -8.66 2.70
CA ASP A 9 15.28 -8.65 3.75
C ASP A 9 14.68 -8.83 5.17
N GLY A 10 13.35 -8.86 5.32
CA GLY A 10 12.67 -9.06 6.61
C GLY A 10 12.87 -7.91 7.62
N ASN A 11 13.39 -6.77 7.18
CA ASN A 11 13.72 -5.63 8.04
C ASN A 11 12.54 -4.69 8.32
N ILE A 12 11.42 -4.84 7.60
CA ILE A 12 10.16 -4.18 7.92
C ILE A 12 9.48 -4.97 9.03
N THR A 13 9.51 -4.41 10.25
CA THR A 13 8.92 -5.03 11.45
C THR A 13 7.79 -4.16 11.99
N GLU A 14 7.03 -4.68 12.96
CA GLU A 14 5.96 -3.92 13.63
C GLU A 14 6.44 -2.66 14.36
N LYS A 15 7.76 -2.53 14.59
CA LYS A 15 8.39 -1.35 15.20
C LYS A 15 8.77 -0.27 14.20
N THR A 16 8.82 -0.60 12.91
CA THR A 16 9.12 0.35 11.83
C THR A 16 7.86 1.07 11.40
N ALA A 17 7.97 2.34 11.00
CA ALA A 17 6.83 3.09 10.49
C ALA A 17 6.25 2.44 9.23
N LEU A 18 7.09 1.92 8.33
CA LEU A 18 6.66 1.12 7.17
C LEU A 18 5.81 -0.09 7.57
N GLY A 19 6.21 -0.82 8.62
CA GLY A 19 5.47 -2.00 9.10
C GLY A 19 4.18 -1.66 9.85
N GLN A 20 4.05 -0.44 10.37
CA GLN A 20 2.83 0.06 11.03
C GLN A 20 1.77 0.55 10.03
N TRP A 21 2.21 1.08 8.87
CA TRP A 21 1.33 1.70 7.88
C TRP A 21 0.14 0.82 7.49
N GLY A 22 0.39 -0.43 7.11
CA GLY A 22 -0.69 -1.36 6.75
C GLY A 22 -1.72 -1.54 7.86
N LYS A 23 -1.27 -1.66 9.11
CA LYS A 23 -2.13 -1.85 10.29
C LYS A 23 -2.99 -0.63 10.58
N ILE A 24 -2.43 0.57 10.42
CA ILE A 24 -3.16 1.83 10.59
C ILE A 24 -4.32 1.92 9.58
N PHE A 25 -4.05 1.61 8.31
CA PHE A 25 -5.10 1.59 7.27
C PHE A 25 -6.13 0.49 7.51
N GLU A 26 -5.71 -0.72 7.88
CA GLU A 26 -6.64 -1.81 8.18
C GLU A 26 -7.57 -1.47 9.36
N GLU A 27 -7.04 -0.92 10.46
CA GLU A 27 -7.84 -0.54 11.63
C GLU A 27 -8.76 0.66 11.34
N GLY A 28 -8.28 1.71 10.65
CA GLY A 28 -9.12 2.85 10.27
C GLY A 28 -10.20 2.45 9.25
N GLY A 29 -9.87 1.53 8.35
CA GLY A 29 -10.83 0.89 7.46
C GLY A 29 -11.92 0.13 8.22
N ARG A 30 -11.54 -0.67 9.22
CA ARG A 30 -12.49 -1.37 10.09
C ARG A 30 -13.44 -0.40 10.80
N ARG A 31 -12.94 0.72 11.34
CA ARG A 31 -13.76 1.74 12.02
C ARG A 31 -14.69 2.51 11.10
N SER A 32 -14.27 2.76 9.86
CA SER A 32 -15.07 3.45 8.84
C SER A 32 -16.00 2.53 8.03
N GLY A 33 -15.98 1.22 8.30
CA GLY A 33 -16.79 0.22 7.58
C GLY A 33 -16.29 -0.09 6.17
N ARG A 34 -15.03 0.21 5.84
CA ARG A 34 -14.42 0.02 4.51
C ARG A 34 -13.07 -0.70 4.63
N THR A 35 -12.97 -1.91 4.11
CA THR A 35 -11.73 -2.70 4.21
C THR A 35 -10.61 -2.19 3.29
N PHE A 36 -9.38 -2.20 3.80
CA PHE A 36 -8.16 -2.04 2.99
C PHE A 36 -7.50 -3.37 2.61
N ARG A 37 -8.12 -4.51 2.96
CA ARG A 37 -7.63 -5.86 2.70
C ARG A 37 -8.04 -6.40 1.31
N VAL A 38 -8.25 -5.50 0.36
CA VAL A 38 -8.74 -5.79 -1.01
C VAL A 38 -7.95 -6.87 -1.73
N VAL A 39 -6.61 -6.82 -1.61
CA VAL A 39 -5.70 -7.77 -2.25
C VAL A 39 -5.67 -9.12 -1.51
N PRO A 40 -5.33 -9.20 -0.21
CA PRO A 40 -5.27 -10.48 0.49
C PRO A 40 -6.62 -11.21 0.58
N GLU A 41 -7.75 -10.51 0.52
CA GLU A 41 -9.08 -11.12 0.54
C GLU A 41 -9.65 -11.45 -0.86
N GLY A 42 -8.91 -11.13 -1.93
CA GLY A 42 -9.31 -11.41 -3.31
C GLY A 42 -10.61 -10.70 -3.73
N LEU A 43 -10.90 -9.54 -3.14
CA LEU A 43 -12.21 -8.89 -3.28
C LEU A 43 -12.51 -8.45 -4.71
N GLN A 44 -11.49 -8.04 -5.47
CA GLN A 44 -11.67 -7.58 -6.85
C GLN A 44 -12.20 -8.69 -7.77
N ARG A 45 -11.60 -9.88 -7.74
CA ARG A 45 -12.07 -11.01 -8.55
C ARG A 45 -13.44 -11.49 -8.12
N LYS A 46 -13.69 -11.63 -6.81
CA LYS A 46 -15.01 -11.96 -6.28
C LYS A 46 -16.08 -10.97 -6.74
N ALA A 47 -15.77 -9.67 -6.72
CA ALA A 47 -16.68 -8.64 -7.19
C ALA A 47 -16.94 -8.72 -8.70
N MET A 48 -15.91 -9.01 -9.50
CA MET A 48 -16.06 -9.21 -10.95
C MET A 48 -16.90 -10.45 -11.29
N GLU A 49 -16.70 -11.56 -10.58
CA GLU A 49 -17.53 -12.77 -10.71
C GLU A 49 -18.98 -12.49 -10.33
N ALA A 50 -19.22 -11.83 -9.19
CA ALA A 50 -20.57 -11.47 -8.75
C ALA A 50 -21.29 -10.51 -9.72
N ALA A 51 -20.54 -9.66 -10.42
CA ALA A 51 -21.07 -8.78 -11.46
C ALA A 51 -21.26 -9.49 -12.82
N GLY A 52 -20.94 -10.79 -12.93
CA GLY A 52 -21.15 -11.59 -14.13
C GLY A 52 -20.04 -11.49 -15.18
N PHE A 53 -18.88 -10.90 -14.86
CA PHE A 53 -17.75 -10.89 -15.80
C PHE A 53 -17.25 -12.33 -16.06
N VAL A 54 -16.85 -12.57 -17.29
CA VAL A 54 -16.29 -13.84 -17.77
C VAL A 54 -14.81 -13.66 -18.14
N ASP A 55 -14.11 -14.77 -18.34
CA ASP A 55 -12.69 -14.80 -18.72
C ASP A 55 -11.78 -14.00 -17.77
N ILE A 56 -12.10 -14.00 -16.47
CA ILE A 56 -11.40 -13.18 -15.47
C ILE A 56 -9.96 -13.67 -15.27
N GLN A 57 -9.01 -12.75 -15.44
CA GLN A 57 -7.59 -12.94 -15.23
C GLN A 57 -7.09 -12.07 -14.07
N GLU A 58 -6.03 -12.52 -13.40
CA GLU A 58 -5.35 -11.76 -12.37
C GLU A 58 -3.85 -11.68 -12.66
N ARG A 59 -3.24 -10.55 -12.28
CA ARG A 59 -1.79 -10.38 -12.27
C ARG A 59 -1.36 -9.69 -10.98
N ASP A 60 -0.47 -10.36 -10.25
CA ASP A 60 0.19 -9.76 -9.09
C ASP A 60 1.49 -9.06 -9.51
N ILE A 61 1.71 -7.88 -8.94
CA ILE A 61 2.85 -7.00 -9.21
C ILE A 61 3.43 -6.58 -7.86
N GLN A 62 4.72 -6.82 -7.65
CA GLN A 62 5.46 -6.19 -6.57
C GLN A 62 5.86 -4.79 -7.00
N GLN A 63 5.25 -3.79 -6.38
CA GLN A 63 5.49 -2.38 -6.65
C GLN A 63 6.58 -1.87 -5.71
N PRO A 64 7.79 -1.59 -6.21
CA PRO A 64 8.93 -1.20 -5.38
C PRO A 64 8.75 0.21 -4.82
N LEU A 65 9.42 0.47 -3.70
CA LEU A 65 9.55 1.78 -3.09
C LEU A 65 10.99 2.27 -3.28
N GLY A 66 11.20 3.07 -4.32
CA GLY A 66 12.51 3.59 -4.74
C GLY A 66 13.25 2.72 -5.76
N SER A 67 14.43 3.17 -6.14
CA SER A 67 15.28 2.65 -7.24
C SER A 67 16.16 1.44 -6.92
N TRP A 68 15.82 0.66 -5.89
CA TRP A 68 16.59 -0.55 -5.51
C TRP A 68 16.52 -1.73 -6.50
N PRO A 69 15.45 -1.93 -7.33
CA PRO A 69 15.43 -3.04 -8.28
C PRO A 69 16.55 -2.95 -9.31
N LYS A 70 16.99 -4.11 -9.84
CA LYS A 70 18.00 -4.12 -10.93
C LYS A 70 17.42 -3.70 -12.28
N ASN A 71 16.15 -4.04 -12.55
CA ASN A 71 15.48 -3.72 -13.80
C ASN A 71 15.18 -2.22 -13.89
N GLU A 72 15.64 -1.55 -14.96
CA GLU A 72 15.51 -0.09 -15.13
C GLU A 72 14.06 0.40 -15.08
N ARG A 73 13.12 -0.32 -15.69
CA ARG A 73 11.69 0.03 -15.64
C ARG A 73 11.15 -0.06 -14.20
N MET A 74 11.56 -1.06 -13.43
CA MET A 74 11.15 -1.19 -12.03
C MET A 74 11.79 -0.12 -11.14
N LYS A 75 12.99 0.38 -11.47
CA LYS A 75 13.57 1.53 -10.77
C LYS A 75 12.74 2.79 -10.99
N GLU A 76 12.37 3.08 -12.23
CA GLU A 76 11.55 4.23 -12.60
C GLU A 76 10.19 4.17 -11.89
N ILE A 77 9.51 3.01 -11.95
CA ILE A 77 8.27 2.77 -11.21
C ILE A 77 8.46 3.02 -9.72
N GLY A 78 9.55 2.52 -9.14
CA GLY A 78 9.83 2.69 -7.71
C GLY A 78 10.04 4.14 -7.29
N GLU A 79 10.70 4.95 -8.11
CA GLU A 79 10.81 6.38 -7.87
C GLU A 79 9.45 7.09 -7.98
N PHE A 80 8.61 6.71 -8.94
CA PHE A 80 7.23 7.23 -9.02
C PHE A 80 6.35 6.79 -7.85
N THR A 81 6.57 5.60 -7.28
CA THR A 81 5.91 5.17 -6.03
C THR A 81 6.40 5.98 -4.82
N LYS A 82 7.71 6.26 -4.76
CA LYS A 82 8.35 7.00 -3.66
C LYS A 82 7.97 8.47 -3.63
N LEU A 83 7.82 9.10 -4.80
CA LEU A 83 7.57 10.53 -4.93
C LEU A 83 6.34 11.02 -4.13
N PRO A 84 5.11 10.50 -4.33
CA PRO A 84 3.94 10.98 -3.59
C PRO A 84 4.05 10.74 -2.09
N LEU A 85 4.63 9.62 -1.65
CA LEU A 85 4.80 9.30 -0.23
C LEU A 85 5.83 10.20 0.47
N THR A 86 6.79 10.75 -0.27
CA THR A 86 7.78 11.68 0.30
C THR A 86 7.33 13.14 0.25
N GLN A 87 6.43 13.48 -0.68
CA GLN A 87 5.86 14.84 -0.86
C GLN A 87 4.61 15.05 0.00
N ASP A 88 3.70 14.09 0.04
CA ASP A 88 2.40 14.22 0.72
C ASP A 88 1.90 12.87 1.28
N ALA A 89 2.66 12.26 2.19
CA ALA A 89 2.13 11.12 2.96
C ALA A 89 1.01 11.53 3.93
N GLU A 90 0.87 12.83 4.24
CA GLU A 90 -0.19 13.35 5.10
C GLU A 90 -1.56 13.21 4.44
N GLY A 91 -1.69 13.56 3.15
CA GLY A 91 -2.92 13.40 2.38
C GLY A 91 -3.46 11.98 2.32
N TYR A 92 -2.58 10.97 2.39
CA TYR A 92 -3.01 9.56 2.51
C TYR A 92 -3.49 9.19 3.91
N LEU A 93 -2.81 9.71 4.94
CA LEU A 93 -2.97 9.25 6.31
C LEU A 93 -4.05 10.01 7.08
N VAL A 94 -4.24 11.30 6.83
CA VAL A 94 -4.99 12.21 7.71
C VAL A 94 -6.41 11.73 8.01
N PHE A 95 -7.17 11.32 6.99
CA PHE A 95 -8.53 10.81 7.19
C PHE A 95 -8.54 9.52 8.02
N ILE A 96 -7.63 8.59 7.72
CA ILE A 96 -7.53 7.31 8.45
C ILE A 96 -7.12 7.57 9.90
N ALA A 97 -6.10 8.38 10.14
CA ALA A 97 -5.63 8.70 11.49
C ALA A 97 -6.70 9.46 12.31
N ASP A 98 -7.47 10.35 11.69
CA ASP A 98 -8.61 11.02 12.34
C ASP A 98 -9.68 9.99 12.78
N THR A 99 -10.00 8.98 11.95
CA THR A 99 -10.90 7.88 12.39
C THR A 99 -10.35 7.05 13.56
N LEU A 100 -9.03 7.11 13.79
CA LEU A 100 -8.38 6.47 14.93
C LEU A 100 -8.31 7.36 16.17
N GLY A 101 -8.64 8.65 16.05
CA GLY A 101 -8.58 9.64 17.12
C GLY A 101 -7.19 10.24 17.34
N TRP A 102 -6.31 10.20 16.33
CA TRP A 102 -4.97 10.78 16.44
C TRP A 102 -5.05 12.31 16.43
N SER A 103 -4.23 12.94 17.27
CA SER A 103 -3.92 14.35 17.19
C SER A 103 -3.08 14.66 15.94
N ARG A 104 -3.06 15.93 15.54
CA ARG A 104 -2.21 16.41 14.45
C ARG A 104 -0.74 16.17 14.75
N GLU A 105 -0.34 16.33 16.01
CA GLU A 105 1.03 16.14 16.47
C GLU A 105 1.48 14.68 16.30
N GLU A 106 0.63 13.71 16.68
CA GLU A 106 0.91 12.27 16.49
C GLU A 106 1.05 11.92 15.00
N ILE A 107 0.16 12.44 14.15
CA ILE A 107 0.24 12.27 12.69
C ILE A 107 1.60 12.77 12.18
N MET A 108 2.00 13.99 12.57
CA MET A 108 3.24 14.58 12.07
C MET A 108 4.50 13.85 12.56
N VAL A 109 4.51 13.37 13.81
CA VAL A 109 5.62 12.55 14.35
C VAL A 109 5.73 11.23 13.60
N TYR A 110 4.62 10.53 13.39
CA TYR A 110 4.60 9.29 12.62
C TYR A 110 5.09 9.50 11.18
N LEU A 111 4.58 10.52 10.48
CA LEU A 111 4.98 10.85 9.12
C LEU A 111 6.45 11.27 9.00
N ALA A 112 7.04 11.86 10.04
CA ALA A 112 8.47 12.13 10.07
C ALA A 112 9.29 10.83 10.08
N MET A 113 8.90 9.84 10.90
CA MET A 113 9.55 8.52 10.94
C MET A 113 9.37 7.77 9.61
N PHE A 114 8.13 7.75 9.09
CA PHE A 114 7.79 7.12 7.81
C PHE A 114 8.62 7.68 6.65
N ARG A 115 8.70 9.01 6.51
CA ARG A 115 9.51 9.65 5.47
C ARG A 115 11.01 9.36 5.64
N ARG A 116 11.51 9.31 6.88
CA ARG A 116 12.92 8.94 7.16
C ARG A 116 13.22 7.52 6.65
N GLU A 117 12.34 6.57 6.94
CA GLU A 117 12.50 5.18 6.50
C GLU A 117 12.48 5.06 4.97
N ILE A 118 11.51 5.70 4.30
CA ILE A 118 11.41 5.72 2.82
C ILE A 118 12.65 6.34 2.18
N ARG A 119 13.11 7.48 2.71
CA ARG A 119 14.27 8.19 2.15
C ARG A 119 15.58 7.42 2.34
N SER A 120 15.68 6.59 3.38
CA SER A 120 16.87 5.78 3.62
C SER A 120 17.12 4.75 2.51
N GLY A 121 16.05 4.26 1.87
CA GLY A 121 16.13 3.18 0.87
C GLY A 121 16.60 1.82 1.43
N ALA A 122 16.92 1.75 2.73
CA ALA A 122 17.53 0.59 3.36
C ALA A 122 16.58 -0.62 3.45
N PHE A 123 15.27 -0.36 3.42
CA PHE A 123 14.25 -1.39 3.54
C PHE A 123 14.01 -2.19 2.26
N ARG A 124 14.45 -1.69 1.10
CA ARG A 124 14.09 -2.26 -0.22
C ARG A 124 12.60 -2.64 -0.32
N ALA A 125 11.77 -1.76 0.22
CA ALA A 125 10.36 -2.06 0.45
C ALA A 125 9.61 -2.21 -0.88
N PHE A 126 8.53 -2.98 -0.85
CA PHE A 126 7.53 -3.04 -1.92
C PHE A 126 6.13 -3.22 -1.33
N TYR A 127 5.09 -2.95 -2.11
CA TYR A 127 3.72 -3.38 -1.80
C TYR A 127 3.19 -4.30 -2.91
N ARG A 128 2.18 -5.11 -2.59
CA ARG A 128 1.50 -5.97 -3.58
C ARG A 128 0.37 -5.22 -4.28
N GLN A 129 0.40 -5.16 -5.60
CA GLN A 129 -0.69 -4.69 -6.44
C GLN A 129 -1.25 -5.85 -7.25
N LYS A 130 -2.57 -6.04 -7.17
CA LYS A 130 -3.29 -6.98 -8.03
C LYS A 130 -4.03 -6.21 -9.11
N VAL A 131 -3.82 -6.59 -10.36
CA VAL A 131 -4.60 -6.14 -11.51
C VAL A 131 -5.54 -7.27 -11.88
N VAL A 132 -6.84 -6.98 -11.98
CA VAL A 132 -7.87 -7.94 -12.35
C VAL A 132 -8.61 -7.38 -13.56
N TRP A 133 -8.78 -8.20 -14.60
CA TRP A 133 -9.52 -7.83 -15.80
C TRP A 133 -10.32 -9.03 -16.30
N GLY A 134 -11.36 -8.75 -17.08
CA GLY A 134 -12.26 -9.75 -17.62
C GLY A 134 -13.15 -9.10 -18.68
N ARG A 135 -14.03 -9.90 -19.28
CA ARG A 135 -14.94 -9.47 -20.35
C ARG A 135 -16.37 -9.45 -19.82
N LYS A 136 -17.22 -8.59 -20.37
CA LYS A 136 -18.67 -8.71 -20.13
C LYS A 136 -19.20 -9.98 -20.79
N PRO A 137 -20.20 -10.65 -20.19
CA PRO A 137 -20.91 -11.73 -20.87
C PRO A 137 -21.61 -11.16 -22.12
N GLU A 138 -21.89 -12.04 -23.09
CA GLU A 138 -22.66 -11.68 -24.30
C GLU A 138 -24.12 -11.32 -23.95
#